data_AF-S4NQQ0-F1
#
_entry.id   AF-S4NQQ0-F1
#
_cell.length_a   1.000
_cell.length_b   1.000
_cell.length_c   1.000
_cell.angle_alpha   90.00
_cell.angle_beta   90.00
_cell.angle_gamma   90.00
#
_symmetry.space_group_name_H-M   'P 1'
#
loop_
_entity.id
_entity.type
_entity.pdbx_description
1 polymer ?
#
loop_
_entity_poly.entity_id
_entity_poly.type
_entity_poly.pdbx_seq_one_letter_code
_entity_poly.pdbx_strand_id
1 'polypeptide(L)'
;MKTGLEVWAPHGGLNFRMVDHSKADIEVSFASKDHGDGFPFDGPGRVVAHAFPPPHGAMHFDDDEIWGDNPSEDDEDITDFFAVAVHEIGHALGLSHSNVKASVMYPYYQVP
;
A
#
# COMPACT_ATOMS: atom_id res chain seq x y z
N MET A 1 8.07 2.72 -2.90
CA MET A 1 7.21 2.48 -4.07
C MET A 1 7.90 1.72 -5.21
N LYS A 2 8.90 2.26 -5.93
CA LYS A 2 9.56 1.56 -7.06
C LYS A 2 10.00 0.12 -6.71
N THR A 3 10.69 -0.06 -5.60
CA THR A 3 11.13 -1.37 -5.10
C THR A 3 9.95 -2.31 -4.83
N GLY A 4 8.83 -1.80 -4.33
CA GLY A 4 7.63 -2.60 -4.09
C GLY A 4 7.00 -3.11 -5.39
N LEU A 5 6.98 -2.29 -6.44
CA LEU A 5 6.53 -2.73 -7.78
C LEU A 5 7.47 -3.80 -8.35
N GLU A 6 8.78 -3.67 -8.12
CA GLU A 6 9.78 -4.65 -8.55
C GLU A 6 9.63 -6.01 -7.86
N VAL A 7 9.05 -6.08 -6.65
CA VAL A 7 8.70 -7.36 -6.00
C VAL A 7 7.70 -8.13 -6.85
N TRP A 8 6.65 -7.48 -7.34
CA TRP A 8 5.57 -8.13 -8.07
C TRP A 8 5.89 -8.39 -9.54
N ALA A 9 6.70 -7.54 -10.16
CA ALA A 9 7.00 -7.58 -11.60
C ALA A 9 7.37 -8.98 -12.15
N PRO A 10 8.33 -9.73 -11.56
CA PRO A 10 8.73 -11.03 -12.09
C PRO A 10 7.67 -12.13 -11.90
N HIS A 11 6.79 -12.01 -10.91
CA HIS A 11 5.79 -13.04 -10.60
C HIS A 11 4.55 -12.97 -11.51
N GLY A 12 4.23 -11.76 -12.00
CA GLY A 12 3.12 -11.54 -12.93
C GLY A 12 3.54 -11.38 -14.39
N GLY A 13 4.84 -11.40 -14.70
CA GLY A 13 5.33 -11.02 -16.03
C GLY A 13 5.00 -9.57 -16.40
N LEU A 14 5.00 -8.68 -15.39
CA LEU A 14 4.58 -7.29 -15.50
C LEU A 14 5.76 -6.36 -15.80
N ASN A 15 5.47 -5.21 -16.38
CA ASN A 15 6.41 -4.10 -16.51
C ASN A 15 5.75 -2.83 -15.99
N PHE A 16 6.36 -2.20 -14.99
CA PHE A 16 5.87 -0.95 -14.42
C PHE A 16 6.68 0.23 -14.96
N ARG A 17 5.97 1.29 -15.35
CA ARG A 17 6.56 2.54 -15.82
C ARG A 17 5.85 3.72 -15.15
N MET A 18 6.63 4.59 -14.52
CA MET A 18 6.11 5.84 -13.99
C MET A 18 5.74 6.79 -15.13
N VAL A 19 4.65 7.53 -14.96
CA VAL A 19 4.15 8.53 -15.91
C VAL A 19 3.83 9.81 -15.14
N ASP A 20 4.31 10.95 -15.63
CA ASP A 20 4.25 12.21 -14.86
C ASP A 20 3.04 13.10 -15.23
N HIS A 21 2.41 12.87 -16.39
CA HIS A 21 1.43 13.79 -16.98
C HIS A 21 0.22 13.13 -17.66
N SER A 22 0.01 11.83 -17.44
CA SER A 22 -1.14 11.09 -17.99
C SER A 22 -1.78 10.26 -16.90
N LYS A 23 -3.07 9.95 -17.06
CA LYS A 23 -3.76 8.98 -16.19
C LYS A 23 -2.96 7.67 -16.15
N ALA A 24 -2.64 7.23 -14.94
CA ALA A 24 -1.92 5.97 -14.71
C ALA A 24 -2.92 4.84 -14.45
N ASP A 25 -2.52 3.59 -14.72
CA ASP A 25 -3.29 2.42 -14.31
C ASP A 25 -3.28 2.24 -12.79
N ILE A 26 -2.20 2.68 -12.15
CA ILE A 26 -2.05 2.72 -10.71
C ILE A 26 -1.70 4.14 -10.29
N GLU A 27 -2.60 4.81 -9.58
CA GLU A 27 -2.42 6.16 -9.06
C GLU A 27 -2.11 6.07 -7.55
N VAL A 28 -1.08 6.79 -7.11
CA VAL A 28 -0.60 6.74 -5.72
C VAL A 28 -0.75 8.11 -5.09
N SER A 29 -1.39 8.18 -3.93
CA SER A 29 -1.50 9.43 -3.17
C SER A 29 -1.42 9.21 -1.67
N PHE A 30 -1.04 10.26 -0.96
CA PHE A 30 -1.19 10.38 0.48
C PHE A 30 -2.39 11.27 0.76
N ALA A 31 -3.23 10.88 1.73
CA ALA A 31 -4.40 11.65 2.12
C ALA A 31 -4.72 11.39 3.59
N SER A 32 -5.41 12.32 4.25
CA SER A 32 -5.88 12.16 5.63
C SER A 32 -7.40 12.10 5.67
N LYS A 33 -7.95 11.27 6.57
CA LYS A 33 -9.39 11.25 6.93
C LYS A 33 -10.29 11.11 5.70
N ASP A 34 -11.35 11.90 5.60
CA ASP A 34 -12.20 11.92 4.40
C ASP A 34 -11.47 12.59 3.24
N HIS A 35 -11.22 11.80 2.19
CA HIS A 35 -10.53 12.20 0.97
C HIS A 35 -11.35 11.91 -0.29
N GLY A 36 -12.67 11.76 -0.16
CA GLY A 36 -13.62 11.83 -1.28
C GLY A 36 -13.84 10.53 -2.06
N ASP A 37 -13.28 9.41 -1.62
CA ASP A 37 -13.49 8.08 -2.23
C ASP A 37 -14.53 7.20 -1.48
N GLY A 38 -15.03 7.69 -0.34
CA GLY A 38 -16.01 6.98 0.51
C GLY A 38 -15.40 6.03 1.55
N PHE A 39 -14.06 5.94 1.63
CA PHE A 39 -13.31 5.13 2.58
C PHE A 39 -12.39 6.03 3.41
N PRO A 40 -12.92 6.80 4.37
CA PRO A 40 -12.10 7.72 5.14
C PRO A 40 -11.06 6.96 6.00
N PHE A 41 -9.84 7.50 6.08
CA PHE A 41 -8.87 7.07 7.08
C PHE A 41 -9.26 7.51 8.50
N ASP A 42 -8.64 6.92 9.51
CA ASP A 42 -8.97 7.14 10.92
C ASP A 42 -7.93 7.94 11.72
N GLY A 43 -6.88 8.43 11.06
CA GLY A 43 -5.75 9.06 11.73
C GLY A 43 -4.73 8.01 12.15
N PRO A 44 -3.86 8.29 13.15
CA PRO A 44 -2.77 7.38 13.48
C PRO A 44 -3.22 5.96 13.88
N GLY A 45 -2.59 4.97 13.25
CA GLY A 45 -2.79 3.54 13.45
C GLY A 45 -4.02 2.96 12.72
N ARG A 46 -4.24 1.65 12.92
CA ARG A 46 -5.40 0.89 12.38
C ARG A 46 -5.45 0.87 10.84
N VAL A 47 -5.99 1.89 10.16
CA VAL A 47 -6.13 1.90 8.69
C VAL A 47 -5.00 2.72 8.06
N VAL A 48 -3.86 2.08 7.86
CA VAL A 48 -2.64 2.74 7.36
C VAL A 48 -2.67 3.06 5.86
N ALA A 49 -3.42 2.28 5.07
CA ALA A 49 -3.54 2.43 3.62
C ALA A 49 -4.73 1.62 3.08
N HIS A 50 -5.13 1.90 1.84
CA HIS A 50 -5.97 1.01 1.05
C HIS A 50 -5.70 1.14 -0.45
N ALA A 51 -6.14 0.14 -1.20
CA ALA A 51 -6.07 0.14 -2.65
C ALA A 51 -7.31 -0.45 -3.31
N PHE A 52 -7.58 0.00 -4.52
CA PHE A 52 -8.69 -0.46 -5.34
C PHE A 52 -8.20 -1.39 -6.45
N PRO A 53 -8.88 -2.53 -6.67
CA PRO A 53 -8.49 -3.46 -7.72
C PRO A 53 -8.66 -2.87 -9.13
N PRO A 54 -8.10 -3.52 -10.16
CA PRO A 54 -8.34 -3.12 -11.54
C PRO A 54 -9.84 -3.09 -11.89
N PRO A 55 -10.30 -2.13 -12.71
CA PRO A 55 -9.51 -1.13 -13.44
C PRO A 55 -9.32 0.20 -12.69
N HIS A 56 -9.66 0.28 -11.41
CA HIS A 56 -9.56 1.55 -10.66
C HIS A 56 -8.11 1.86 -10.28
N GLY A 57 -7.41 0.90 -9.66
CA GLY A 57 -5.97 0.94 -9.41
C GLY A 57 -5.45 2.08 -8.53
N ALA A 58 -6.32 2.83 -7.84
CA ALA A 58 -5.87 3.86 -6.92
C ALA A 58 -5.34 3.20 -5.63
N MET A 59 -4.25 3.73 -5.08
CA MET A 59 -3.66 3.34 -3.81
C MET A 59 -3.47 4.59 -2.96
N HIS A 60 -4.10 4.61 -1.79
CA HIS A 60 -4.04 5.71 -0.85
C HIS A 60 -3.31 5.27 0.41
N PHE A 61 -2.42 6.12 0.90
CA PHE A 61 -1.70 5.96 2.16
C PHE A 61 -2.19 7.03 3.13
N ASP A 62 -2.43 6.67 4.40
CA ASP A 62 -2.84 7.65 5.39
C ASP A 62 -1.67 8.60 5.73
N ASP A 63 -1.85 9.89 5.45
CA ASP A 63 -0.85 10.93 5.70
C ASP A 63 -0.76 11.31 7.19
N ASP A 64 -1.68 10.80 8.03
CA ASP A 64 -1.63 10.95 9.48
C ASP A 64 -0.69 9.92 10.15
N GLU A 65 -0.16 8.94 9.39
CA GLU A 65 0.81 7.94 9.89
C GLU A 65 2.25 8.46 9.88
N ILE A 66 3.07 7.94 10.81
CA ILE A 66 4.52 8.17 10.80
C ILE A 66 5.19 7.12 9.92
N TRP A 67 5.46 7.48 8.67
CA TRP A 67 6.10 6.58 7.70
C TRP A 67 7.61 6.49 7.89
N GLY A 68 8.14 5.26 7.87
CA GLY A 68 9.57 5.00 7.85
C GLY A 68 9.93 3.80 6.97
N ASP A 69 11.23 3.66 6.70
CA ASP A 69 11.77 2.52 5.97
C ASP A 69 12.49 1.60 6.96
N ASN A 70 12.08 0.33 7.02
CA ASN A 70 12.70 -0.70 7.87
C ASN A 70 12.79 -0.29 9.37
N PRO A 71 11.64 -0.02 10.03
CA PRO A 71 11.61 0.24 11.47
C PRO A 71 12.12 -0.97 12.27
N SER A 72 12.75 -0.69 13.40
CA SER A 72 13.14 -1.70 14.38
C SER A 72 12.01 -1.98 15.38
N GLU A 73 12.15 -3.04 16.19
CA GLU A 73 11.18 -3.34 17.27
C GLU A 73 11.01 -2.18 18.26
N ASP A 74 12.03 -1.31 18.40
CA ASP A 74 11.99 -0.15 19.30
C ASP A 74 11.24 1.06 18.68
N ASP A 75 10.89 1.01 17.39
CA ASP A 75 10.21 2.08 16.65
C ASP A 75 8.69 1.87 16.61
N GLU A 76 8.06 1.71 17.79
CA GLU A 76 6.65 1.32 17.94
C GLU A 76 5.65 2.25 17.20
N ASP A 77 6.00 3.52 16.99
CA ASP A 77 5.16 4.51 16.33
C ASP A 77 5.41 4.60 14.80
N ILE A 78 6.40 3.88 14.26
CA ILE A 78 6.78 3.97 12.83
C ILE A 78 6.11 2.86 12.02
N THR A 79 5.40 3.26 10.97
CA THR A 79 4.82 2.35 9.97
C THR A 79 5.80 2.09 8.83
N ASP A 80 6.08 0.81 8.52
CA ASP A 80 6.97 0.41 7.42
C ASP A 80 6.27 0.64 6.07
N PHE A 81 6.71 1.71 5.39
CA PHE A 81 6.17 2.07 4.09
C PHE A 81 6.41 0.98 3.03
N PHE A 82 7.53 0.26 3.08
CA PHE A 82 7.83 -0.77 2.09
C PHE A 82 6.86 -1.95 2.23
N ALA A 83 6.67 -2.44 3.45
CA ALA A 83 5.78 -3.57 3.72
C ALA A 83 4.32 -3.24 3.33
N VAL A 84 3.82 -2.07 3.73
CA VAL A 84 2.47 -1.61 3.36
C VAL A 84 2.34 -1.42 1.85
N ALA A 85 3.31 -0.77 1.21
CA ALA A 85 3.25 -0.56 -0.24
C ALA A 85 3.24 -1.89 -1.03
N VAL A 86 4.01 -2.91 -0.62
CA VAL A 86 3.97 -4.21 -1.29
C VAL A 86 2.60 -4.86 -1.14
N HIS A 87 1.95 -4.73 0.02
CA HIS A 87 0.60 -5.22 0.25
C HIS A 87 -0.41 -4.53 -0.67
N GLU A 88 -0.43 -3.19 -0.68
CA GLU A 88 -1.40 -2.43 -1.48
C GLU A 88 -1.21 -2.60 -2.98
N ILE A 89 0.03 -2.79 -3.45
CA ILE A 89 0.28 -3.15 -4.86
C ILE A 89 -0.40 -4.49 -5.19
N GLY A 90 -0.40 -5.46 -4.28
CA GLY A 90 -1.12 -6.72 -4.48
C GLY A 90 -2.61 -6.50 -4.73
N HIS A 91 -3.25 -5.62 -3.95
CA HIS A 91 -4.63 -5.21 -4.17
C HIS A 91 -4.83 -4.47 -5.49
N ALA A 92 -3.97 -3.52 -5.83
CA ALA A 92 -3.99 -2.82 -7.12
C ALA A 92 -3.78 -3.75 -8.32
N LEU A 93 -3.17 -4.92 -8.12
CA LEU A 93 -3.04 -5.99 -9.11
C LEU A 93 -4.21 -7.00 -9.09
N GLY A 94 -5.17 -6.84 -8.17
CA GLY A 94 -6.38 -7.64 -8.08
C GLY A 94 -6.34 -8.81 -7.09
N LEU A 95 -5.32 -8.88 -6.23
CA LEU A 95 -5.26 -9.88 -5.17
C LEU A 95 -6.18 -9.50 -4.01
N SER A 96 -6.83 -10.51 -3.43
CA SER A 96 -7.56 -10.37 -2.16
C SER A 96 -6.67 -10.76 -0.98
N HIS A 97 -7.11 -10.42 0.23
CA HIS A 97 -6.44 -10.86 1.44
C HIS A 97 -6.26 -12.39 1.50
N SER A 98 -5.14 -12.81 2.06
CA SER A 98 -4.82 -14.19 2.39
C SER A 98 -5.09 -14.46 3.87
N ASN A 99 -5.50 -15.68 4.20
CA ASN A 99 -5.62 -16.14 5.59
C ASN A 99 -4.30 -16.74 6.15
N VAL A 100 -3.24 -16.79 5.33
CA VAL A 100 -1.92 -17.28 5.74
C VAL A 100 -1.13 -16.15 6.38
N LYS A 101 -0.84 -16.24 7.68
CA LYS A 101 -0.14 -15.19 8.44
C LYS A 101 1.21 -14.75 7.87
N ALA A 102 1.91 -15.65 7.18
CA ALA A 102 3.20 -15.37 6.54
C ALA A 102 3.06 -14.78 5.13
N SER A 103 1.84 -14.57 4.63
CA SER A 103 1.60 -13.96 3.33
C SER A 103 1.71 -12.44 3.44
N VAL A 104 2.33 -11.82 2.43
CA VAL A 104 2.32 -10.36 2.30
C VAL A 104 0.90 -9.80 2.17
N MET A 105 -0.07 -10.59 1.70
CA MET A 105 -1.48 -10.20 1.60
C MET A 105 -2.29 -10.53 2.87
N TYR A 106 -1.65 -10.82 4.00
CA TYR A 106 -2.37 -10.98 5.27
C TYR A 106 -2.92 -9.61 5.73
N PRO A 107 -4.19 -9.48 6.13
CA PRO A 107 -4.87 -8.18 6.30
C PRO A 107 -4.39 -7.33 7.47
N TYR A 108 -3.61 -7.90 8.38
CA TYR A 108 -3.10 -7.16 9.53
C TYR A 108 -1.63 -6.90 9.31
N TYR A 109 -1.29 -5.61 9.26
CA TYR A 109 0.09 -5.17 9.29
C TYR A 109 0.76 -5.75 10.53
N GLN A 110 1.83 -6.52 10.31
CA GLN A 110 2.64 -7.08 11.38
C GLN A 110 3.79 -6.10 11.58
N VAL A 111 3.79 -5.41 12.72
CA VAL A 111 5.01 -4.77 13.21
C VAL A 111 6.06 -5.88 13.36
N PRO A 112 7.29 -5.70 12.84
CA PRO A 112 8.38 -6.64 13.06
C PRO A 112 8.55 -7.04 14.53
#